data_AF-A0A445DEE3-F1
#
_entry.id   AF-A0A445DEE3-F1
#
_cell.length_a   1.000
_cell.length_b   1.000
_cell.length_c   1.000
_cell.angle_alpha   90.00
_cell.angle_beta   90.00
_cell.angle_gamma   90.00
#
_symmetry.space_group_name_H-M   'P 1'
#
loop_
_entity.id
_entity.type
_entity.pdbx_description
1 polymer ?
#
loop_
_entity_poly.entity_id
_entity_poly.type
_entity_poly.pdbx_seq_one_letter_code
_entity_poly.pdbx_strand_id
1 'polypeptide(L)'
;MRLGMTVCDRNGRDVCVAGMVERARRRLKDTLLRCGKAFSFVYDPPGDNLIMDHPNHSHPLHLNPPGAPYKCNGCKELGFGPSYGCEICNYILHEECANVDRLAFHRFFPKSHFEFFEKAPGYRTRYCDACGKDVLGFVYHCSQTGFDLHPCCLKLKDSVCDKDGCVTLKLSQKVPRKCLKYKSRNVVNKVKGWSYVSCNEDNNSCYHVSCVKELILENWKRG
;
A
#
# COMPACT_ATOMS: atom_id res chain seq x y z
N MET A 1 20.70 -4.97 12.44
CA MET A 1 20.36 -6.10 11.54
C MET A 1 18.96 -5.85 10.99
N ARG A 2 18.80 -5.67 9.67
CA ARG A 2 17.51 -5.36 9.05
C ARG A 2 16.81 -6.67 8.69
N LEU A 3 15.75 -7.02 9.41
CA LEU A 3 14.91 -8.18 9.13
C LEU A 3 13.85 -7.78 8.09
N GLY A 4 13.98 -8.26 6.86
CA GLY A 4 12.99 -8.04 5.80
C GLY A 4 11.84 -9.03 5.96
N MET A 5 10.64 -8.52 6.30
CA MET A 5 9.46 -9.38 6.44
C MET A 5 8.76 -9.62 5.10
N THR A 6 8.29 -10.84 4.90
CA THR A 6 7.80 -11.40 3.64
C THR A 6 6.28 -11.59 3.67
N VAL A 7 5.63 -11.49 2.51
CA VAL A 7 4.23 -11.89 2.30
C VAL A 7 4.25 -13.33 1.77
N CYS A 8 3.83 -14.31 2.56
CA CYS A 8 3.79 -15.71 2.10
C CYS A 8 2.76 -15.89 0.97
N ASP A 9 3.11 -16.52 -0.16
CA ASP A 9 2.17 -16.96 -1.20
C ASP A 9 1.16 -17.98 -0.67
N ARG A 10 0.21 -18.35 -1.52
CA ARG A 10 -0.77 -19.42 -1.22
C ARG A 10 -0.13 -20.79 -0.90
N ASN A 11 1.13 -20.98 -1.24
CA ASN A 11 1.90 -22.21 -0.99
C ASN A 11 2.86 -22.06 0.21
N GLY A 12 2.74 -20.98 0.99
CA GLY A 12 3.58 -20.73 2.17
C GLY A 12 5.00 -20.24 1.87
N ARG A 13 5.30 -19.81 0.64
CA ARG A 13 6.63 -19.28 0.25
C ARG A 13 6.67 -17.77 0.31
N ASP A 14 7.77 -17.22 0.80
CA ASP A 14 7.98 -15.77 0.88
C ASP A 14 7.95 -15.02 -0.47
N VAL A 15 7.02 -14.08 -0.63
CA VAL A 15 6.83 -13.17 -1.79
C VAL A 15 6.71 -11.73 -1.23
N CYS A 16 7.09 -10.62 -1.85
CA CYS A 16 7.67 -10.49 -3.14
C CYS A 16 7.48 -9.16 -3.88
N VAL A 17 7.04 -8.05 -3.26
CA VAL A 17 6.41 -6.93 -3.98
C VAL A 17 7.24 -6.27 -5.08
N ALA A 18 8.54 -6.07 -4.91
CA ALA A 18 9.32 -5.47 -6.01
C ALA A 18 9.72 -6.52 -7.10
N GLY A 19 9.51 -7.82 -6.87
CA GLY A 19 9.84 -8.93 -7.78
C GLY A 19 8.68 -9.29 -8.71
N MET A 20 7.58 -8.61 -8.46
CA MET A 20 6.33 -8.64 -9.20
C MET A 20 6.36 -7.59 -10.31
N VAL A 21 7.15 -6.52 -10.14
CA VAL A 21 7.47 -5.50 -11.13
C VAL A 21 8.39 -6.06 -12.24
N GLU A 22 9.34 -6.94 -11.88
CA GLU A 22 10.23 -7.62 -12.83
C GLU A 22 9.55 -8.72 -13.67
N ARG A 23 8.56 -9.46 -13.12
CA ARG A 23 7.89 -10.54 -13.88
C ARG A 23 6.98 -10.04 -15.01
N ALA A 24 6.54 -8.79 -14.97
CA ALA A 24 5.85 -8.12 -16.08
C ALA A 24 6.77 -7.87 -17.30
N ARG A 25 8.07 -8.16 -17.18
CA ARG A 25 9.11 -8.03 -18.21
C ARG A 25 9.24 -9.25 -19.13
N ARG A 26 8.47 -10.33 -18.93
CA ARG A 26 8.45 -11.53 -19.82
C ARG A 26 7.77 -11.32 -21.19
N ARG A 27 7.82 -10.09 -21.74
CA ARG A 27 7.57 -9.80 -23.16
C ARG A 27 8.66 -8.92 -23.80
N LEU A 28 9.84 -8.83 -23.19
CA LEU A 28 11.05 -8.33 -23.84
C LEU A 28 12.17 -9.34 -23.56
N LYS A 29 12.36 -10.27 -24.50
CA LYS A 29 13.44 -11.24 -24.49
C LYS A 29 14.80 -10.52 -24.70
N ASP A 30 15.83 -11.09 -24.06
CA ASP A 30 17.25 -11.07 -24.45
C ASP A 30 18.24 -10.01 -23.92
N THR A 31 18.15 -9.57 -22.64
CA THR A 31 19.39 -9.03 -21.99
C THR A 31 19.52 -9.12 -20.46
N LEU A 32 18.76 -9.93 -19.71
CA LEU A 32 19.03 -10.14 -18.28
C LEU A 32 18.70 -11.58 -17.83
N LEU A 33 19.50 -12.54 -18.30
CA LEU A 33 19.71 -13.81 -17.60
C LEU A 33 20.79 -13.57 -16.54
N ARG A 34 20.41 -13.51 -15.25
CA ARG A 34 21.19 -13.93 -14.05
C ARG A 34 20.73 -13.19 -12.79
N CYS A 35 19.48 -13.41 -12.36
CA CYS A 35 19.15 -13.62 -10.94
C CYS A 35 17.65 -13.88 -10.82
N GLY A 36 17.26 -15.14 -10.64
CA GLY A 36 15.91 -15.46 -10.18
C GLY A 36 15.85 -15.28 -8.67
N LYS A 37 15.40 -14.12 -8.17
CA LYS A 37 15.26 -13.88 -6.73
C LYS A 37 14.04 -13.03 -6.39
N ALA A 38 13.58 -13.18 -5.15
CA ALA A 38 12.35 -12.62 -4.59
C ALA A 38 12.66 -11.38 -3.72
N PHE A 39 11.82 -10.35 -3.84
CA PHE A 39 11.86 -8.97 -3.33
C PHE A 39 10.83 -8.58 -2.20
N SER A 40 11.12 -8.48 -0.91
CA SER A 40 10.07 -8.24 0.12
C SER A 40 9.90 -6.76 0.41
N PHE A 41 8.75 -6.37 0.99
CA PHE A 41 8.65 -5.05 1.62
C PHE A 41 9.45 -5.09 2.93
N VAL A 42 10.34 -4.12 3.13
CA VAL A 42 10.94 -3.91 4.44
C VAL A 42 9.90 -3.16 5.28
N TYR A 43 9.20 -3.88 6.17
CA TYR A 43 8.42 -3.28 7.23
C TYR A 43 9.34 -3.00 8.42
N ASP A 44 9.12 -1.88 9.10
CA ASP A 44 9.72 -1.66 10.42
C ASP A 44 9.21 -2.75 11.36
N PRO A 45 9.98 -3.18 12.39
CA PRO A 45 9.45 -4.10 13.39
C PRO A 45 8.15 -3.51 13.96
N PRO A 46 7.09 -4.33 14.12
CA PRO A 46 5.84 -3.83 14.65
C PRO A 46 6.08 -3.20 16.02
N GLY A 47 5.39 -2.10 16.30
CA GLY A 47 5.49 -1.44 17.61
C GLY A 47 5.15 -2.42 18.74
N ASP A 48 5.73 -2.21 19.92
CA ASP A 48 5.73 -3.15 21.05
C ASP A 48 4.33 -3.53 21.61
N ASN A 49 3.23 -2.99 21.07
CA ASN A 49 1.86 -3.31 21.46
C ASN A 49 1.26 -4.46 20.64
N LEU A 50 1.39 -5.67 21.18
CA LEU A 50 0.83 -6.91 20.63
C LEU A 50 -0.70 -7.00 20.71
N ILE A 51 -1.33 -6.21 21.59
CA ILE A 51 -2.78 -6.19 21.83
C ILE A 51 -3.23 -4.73 21.92
N MET A 52 -4.40 -4.42 21.36
CA MET A 52 -5.01 -3.10 21.50
C MET A 52 -6.54 -3.16 21.56
N ASP A 53 -7.11 -2.20 22.28
CA ASP A 53 -8.54 -1.89 22.21
C ASP A 53 -8.76 -0.84 21.12
N HIS A 54 -9.73 -1.08 20.24
CA HIS A 54 -10.03 -0.17 19.13
C HIS A 54 -11.42 0.44 19.30
N PRO A 55 -11.61 1.77 19.24
CA PRO A 55 -12.91 2.42 19.50
C PRO A 55 -14.08 1.88 18.65
N ASN A 56 -13.78 1.40 17.44
CA ASN A 56 -14.75 0.87 16.49
C ASN A 56 -15.00 -0.64 16.59
N HIS A 57 -14.45 -1.30 17.61
CA HIS A 57 -14.59 -2.74 17.79
C HIS A 57 -14.57 -3.14 19.27
N SER A 58 -15.50 -4.01 19.66
CA SER A 58 -15.72 -4.35 21.08
C SER A 58 -14.75 -5.39 21.64
N HIS A 59 -14.01 -6.11 20.79
CA HIS A 59 -13.04 -7.11 21.23
C HIS A 59 -11.61 -6.59 21.08
N PRO A 60 -10.66 -7.07 21.90
CA PRO A 60 -9.25 -6.81 21.70
C PRO A 60 -8.78 -7.26 20.32
N LEU A 61 -7.93 -6.44 19.70
CA LEU A 61 -7.24 -6.78 18.46
C LEU A 61 -5.81 -7.18 18.76
N HIS A 62 -5.37 -8.27 18.16
CA HIS A 62 -4.03 -8.82 18.29
C HIS A 62 -3.22 -8.50 17.04
N LEU A 63 -1.94 -8.20 17.24
CA LEU A 63 -1.01 -8.05 16.13
C LEU A 63 -0.79 -9.41 15.46
N ASN A 64 -1.24 -9.51 14.22
CA ASN A 64 -0.95 -10.62 13.34
C ASN A 64 0.33 -10.36 12.57
N PRO A 65 1.26 -11.33 12.52
CA PRO A 65 2.43 -11.22 11.65
C PRO A 65 2.01 -11.17 10.16
N PRO A 66 2.90 -10.71 9.27
CA PRO A 66 2.71 -10.80 7.83
C PRO A 66 2.28 -12.19 7.37
N GLY A 67 1.26 -12.23 6.52
CA GLY A 67 0.71 -13.48 6.00
C GLY A 67 -0.03 -13.28 4.69
N ALA A 68 -1.18 -13.96 4.54
CA ALA A 68 -2.02 -13.82 3.36
C ALA A 68 -2.56 -12.38 3.22
N PRO A 69 -2.77 -11.87 1.98
CA PRO A 69 -3.47 -10.63 1.76
C PRO A 69 -4.84 -10.64 2.40
N TYR A 70 -5.20 -9.54 3.04
CA TYR A 70 -6.47 -9.39 3.75
C TYR A 70 -7.21 -8.14 3.26
N LYS A 71 -8.48 -8.03 3.63
CA LYS A 71 -9.27 -6.82 3.42
C LYS A 71 -9.48 -6.13 4.75
N CYS A 72 -9.07 -4.87 4.83
CA CYS A 72 -9.21 -4.08 6.06
C CYS A 72 -10.68 -3.70 6.30
N ASN A 73 -11.19 -3.93 7.51
CA ASN A 73 -12.54 -3.58 7.92
C ASN A 73 -12.72 -2.06 8.09
N GLY A 74 -11.65 -1.31 8.37
CA GLY A 74 -11.67 0.15 8.51
C GLY A 74 -11.79 0.85 7.16
N CYS A 75 -10.70 0.90 6.39
CA CYS A 75 -10.65 1.64 5.12
C CYS A 75 -11.16 0.86 3.90
N LYS A 76 -11.48 -0.43 4.04
CA LYS A 76 -11.96 -1.33 2.98
C LYS A 76 -10.96 -1.66 1.87
N GLU A 77 -9.71 -1.18 1.98
CA GLU A 77 -8.64 -1.52 1.04
C GLU A 77 -7.96 -2.86 1.37
N LEU A 78 -7.29 -3.42 0.35
CA LEU A 78 -6.43 -4.58 0.53
C LEU A 78 -5.19 -4.22 1.38
N GLY A 79 -4.84 -5.11 2.28
CA GLY A 79 -3.64 -5.07 3.10
C GLY A 79 -2.65 -6.17 2.75
N PHE A 80 -1.38 -5.87 3.00
CA PHE A 80 -0.24 -6.77 2.88
C PHE A 80 0.66 -6.48 4.07
N GLY A 81 1.34 -7.49 4.63
CA GLY A 81 2.17 -7.29 5.82
C GLY A 81 1.39 -7.52 7.12
N PRO A 82 1.88 -6.98 8.26
CA PRO A 82 1.24 -7.14 9.56
C PRO A 82 -0.15 -6.50 9.59
N SER A 83 -0.96 -6.88 10.57
CA SER A 83 -2.32 -6.37 10.75
C SER A 83 -2.75 -6.49 12.21
N TYR A 84 -3.78 -5.76 12.60
CA TYR A 84 -4.47 -6.01 13.87
C TYR A 84 -5.75 -6.78 13.60
N GLY A 85 -5.88 -7.98 14.14
CA GLY A 85 -7.03 -8.85 13.94
C GLY A 85 -7.69 -9.25 15.25
N CYS A 86 -9.01 -9.38 15.23
CA CYS A 86 -9.76 -9.99 16.31
C CYS A 86 -9.72 -11.52 16.15
N GLU A 87 -9.49 -12.25 17.23
CA GLU A 87 -9.54 -13.73 17.21
C GLU A 87 -10.98 -14.26 17.35
N ILE A 88 -11.89 -13.45 17.90
CA ILE A 88 -13.29 -13.80 18.14
C ILE A 88 -14.15 -13.60 16.89
N CYS A 89 -13.83 -12.60 16.08
CA CYS A 89 -14.55 -12.32 14.84
C CYS A 89 -13.59 -11.91 13.73
N ASN A 90 -14.02 -12.00 12.47
CA ASN A 90 -13.18 -11.70 11.31
C ASN A 90 -12.98 -10.19 11.07
N TYR A 91 -12.69 -9.42 12.13
CA TYR A 91 -12.40 -7.99 12.07
C TYR A 91 -10.88 -7.79 12.00
N ILE A 92 -10.39 -7.27 10.87
CA ILE A 92 -8.98 -7.09 10.58
C ILE A 92 -8.73 -5.64 10.13
N LEU A 93 -7.75 -4.97 10.71
CA LEU A 93 -7.31 -3.63 10.34
C LEU A 93 -5.86 -3.64 9.83
N HIS A 94 -5.57 -2.75 8.89
CA HIS A 94 -4.18 -2.33 8.67
C HIS A 94 -3.61 -1.75 9.96
N GLU A 95 -2.30 -1.84 10.19
CA GLU A 95 -1.64 -1.16 11.31
C GLU A 95 -1.95 0.34 11.32
N GLU A 96 -1.99 0.97 10.13
CA GLU A 96 -2.28 2.41 10.01
C GLU A 96 -3.77 2.74 10.12
N CYS A 97 -4.66 1.75 10.02
CA CYS A 97 -6.08 1.91 10.31
C CYS A 97 -6.39 1.66 11.78
N ALA A 98 -5.56 0.88 12.47
CA ALA A 98 -5.70 0.63 13.91
C ALA A 98 -5.09 1.79 14.71
N ASN A 99 -3.96 2.34 14.26
CA ASN A 99 -3.24 3.45 14.89
C ASN A 99 -3.50 4.78 14.17
N VAL A 100 -4.75 5.23 14.16
CA VAL A 100 -5.14 6.49 13.53
C VAL A 100 -4.88 7.69 14.45
N ASP A 101 -4.24 8.70 13.90
CA ASP A 101 -4.13 10.01 14.52
C ASP A 101 -5.39 10.82 14.20
N ARG A 102 -5.93 11.60 15.15
CA ARG A 102 -7.08 12.48 14.86
C ARG A 102 -6.77 13.48 13.74
N LEU A 103 -5.53 13.96 13.70
CA LEU A 103 -5.03 14.95 12.75
C LEU A 103 -3.76 14.43 12.11
N ALA A 104 -3.63 14.56 10.79
CA ALA A 104 -2.43 14.14 10.08
C ALA A 104 -2.03 15.09 8.94
N PHE A 105 -0.77 14.97 8.53
CA PHE A 105 -0.14 15.79 7.51
C PHE A 105 0.60 14.90 6.52
N HIS A 106 0.75 15.36 5.29
CA HIS A 106 1.51 14.66 4.27
C HIS A 106 2.36 15.62 3.44
N ARG A 107 3.62 15.25 3.16
CA ARG A 107 4.58 16.10 2.44
C ARG A 107 4.12 16.54 1.04
N PHE A 108 3.26 15.73 0.40
CA PHE A 108 2.67 16.07 -0.90
C PHE A 108 1.54 17.09 -0.82
N PHE A 109 1.01 17.34 0.38
CA PHE A 109 -0.07 18.29 0.62
C PHE A 109 0.32 19.26 1.74
N PRO A 110 1.37 20.09 1.55
CA PRO A 110 1.91 20.96 2.61
C PRO A 110 0.91 22.03 3.10
N LYS A 111 -0.16 22.29 2.34
CA LYS A 111 -1.24 23.22 2.69
C LYS A 111 -2.50 22.52 3.22
N SER A 112 -2.44 21.21 3.46
CA SER A 112 -3.60 20.43 3.92
C SER A 112 -3.35 19.85 5.29
N HIS A 113 -4.31 20.08 6.18
CA HIS A 113 -4.47 19.36 7.43
C HIS A 113 -5.58 18.33 7.22
N PHE A 114 -5.33 17.07 7.55
CA PHE A 114 -6.32 16.02 7.36
C PHE A 114 -6.88 15.57 8.70
N GLU A 115 -8.19 15.62 8.83
CA GLU A 115 -8.91 15.07 9.98
C GLU A 115 -9.37 13.65 9.67
N PHE A 116 -9.26 12.76 10.65
CA PHE A 116 -9.72 11.39 10.54
C PHE A 116 -11.25 11.29 10.70
N PHE A 117 -11.87 10.51 9.83
CA PHE A 117 -13.27 10.12 9.90
C PHE A 117 -13.43 8.62 9.62
N GLU A 118 -14.32 7.97 10.36
CA GLU A 118 -14.68 6.56 10.14
C GLU A 118 -15.41 6.34 8.80
N LYS A 119 -16.10 7.39 8.35
CA LYS A 119 -16.79 7.44 7.07
C LYS A 119 -16.64 8.84 6.51
N ALA A 120 -16.39 8.93 5.21
CA ALA A 120 -16.19 10.21 4.57
C ALA A 120 -17.41 11.15 4.72
N PRO A 121 -17.19 12.45 4.95
CA PRO A 121 -18.27 13.39 5.18
C PRO A 121 -19.11 13.65 3.93
N GLY A 122 -20.42 13.84 4.12
CA GLY A 122 -21.39 14.09 3.05
C GLY A 122 -21.84 12.83 2.30
N TYR A 123 -22.62 13.02 1.23
CA TYR A 123 -23.27 11.93 0.48
C TYR A 123 -22.66 11.65 -0.90
N ARG A 124 -21.64 12.42 -1.29
CA ARG A 124 -20.99 12.25 -2.60
C ARG A 124 -20.00 11.10 -2.57
N THR A 125 -19.87 10.40 -3.70
CA THR A 125 -18.77 9.46 -3.93
C THR A 125 -17.44 10.19 -3.83
N ARG A 126 -16.48 9.59 -3.13
CA ARG A 126 -15.15 10.15 -2.88
C ARG A 126 -14.08 9.14 -3.29
N TYR A 127 -12.96 9.66 -3.77
CA TYR A 127 -11.83 8.89 -4.24
C TYR A 127 -10.59 9.31 -3.47
N CYS A 128 -9.74 8.34 -3.14
CA CYS A 128 -8.47 8.62 -2.50
C CYS A 128 -7.51 9.30 -3.49
N ASP A 129 -7.00 10.47 -3.15
CA ASP A 129 -6.09 11.26 -3.99
C ASP A 129 -4.71 10.60 -4.19
N ALA A 130 -4.38 9.58 -3.40
CA ALA A 130 -3.16 8.81 -3.55
C ALA A 130 -3.34 7.60 -4.49
N CYS A 131 -4.37 6.77 -4.27
CA CYS A 131 -4.51 5.50 -5.01
C CYS A 131 -5.64 5.51 -6.05
N GLY A 132 -6.45 6.58 -6.12
CA GLY A 132 -7.55 6.74 -7.07
C GLY A 132 -8.75 5.81 -6.85
N LYS A 133 -8.75 5.00 -5.78
CA LYS A 133 -9.87 4.09 -5.45
C LYS A 133 -10.91 4.76 -4.56
N ASP A 134 -12.09 4.15 -4.51
CA ASP A 134 -13.21 4.60 -3.69
C ASP A 134 -12.86 4.67 -2.20
N VAL A 135 -13.38 5.70 -1.53
CA VAL A 135 -13.35 5.81 -0.08
C VAL A 135 -14.65 5.24 0.49
N LEU A 136 -14.56 4.01 1.01
CA LEU A 136 -15.72 3.24 1.48
C LEU A 136 -15.79 3.09 3.02
N GLY A 137 -14.89 3.74 3.75
CA GLY A 137 -14.79 3.66 5.20
C GLY A 137 -13.81 4.71 5.72
N PHE A 138 -12.88 4.27 6.58
CA PHE A 138 -11.90 5.13 7.24
C PHE A 138 -11.15 6.02 6.25
N VAL A 139 -11.09 7.32 6.54
CA VAL A 139 -10.53 8.34 5.66
C VAL A 139 -9.94 9.48 6.45
N TYR A 140 -8.88 10.05 5.91
CA TYR A 140 -8.35 11.36 6.24
C TYR A 140 -8.86 12.38 5.24
N HIS A 141 -9.67 13.34 5.71
CA HIS A 141 -10.29 14.37 4.87
C HIS A 141 -9.73 15.75 5.22
N CYS A 142 -9.36 16.54 4.21
CA CYS A 142 -9.05 17.95 4.39
C CYS A 142 -10.24 18.80 3.93
N SER A 143 -10.89 19.49 4.87
CA SER A 143 -12.06 20.35 4.59
C SER A 143 -11.71 21.53 3.67
N GLN A 144 -10.48 22.05 3.78
CA GLN A 144 -10.02 23.21 3.01
C GLN A 144 -9.77 22.91 1.53
N THR A 145 -9.13 21.78 1.22
CA THR A 145 -8.77 21.42 -0.16
C THR A 145 -9.70 20.40 -0.77
N GLY A 146 -10.50 19.72 0.05
CA GLY A 146 -11.39 18.64 -0.36
C GLY A 146 -10.68 17.31 -0.61
N PHE A 147 -9.37 17.21 -0.35
CA PHE A 147 -8.61 15.98 -0.56
C PHE A 147 -8.99 14.90 0.44
N ASP A 148 -8.99 13.65 -0.05
CA ASP A 148 -9.35 12.46 0.70
C ASP A 148 -8.21 11.42 0.57
N LEU A 149 -7.80 10.82 1.69
CA LEU A 149 -6.78 9.77 1.71
C LEU A 149 -7.22 8.61 2.58
N HIS A 150 -7.07 7.36 2.11
CA HIS A 150 -7.14 6.22 3.01
C HIS A 150 -5.97 6.28 4.02
N PRO A 151 -6.15 5.85 5.29
CA PRO A 151 -5.06 5.79 6.26
C PRO A 151 -3.82 5.04 5.77
N CYS A 152 -4.00 3.87 5.14
CA CYS A 152 -2.91 3.09 4.55
C CYS A 152 -2.26 3.73 3.31
N CYS A 153 -2.90 4.74 2.71
CA CYS A 153 -2.31 5.51 1.61
C CYS A 153 -1.55 6.73 2.13
N LEU A 154 -2.04 7.37 3.20
CA LEU A 154 -1.38 8.49 3.86
C LEU A 154 0.01 8.10 4.40
N LYS A 155 0.15 6.91 4.96
CA LYS A 155 1.39 6.44 5.60
C LYS A 155 2.27 5.57 4.68
N LEU A 156 2.08 5.64 3.36
CA LEU A 156 2.94 4.92 2.41
C LEU A 156 4.40 5.30 2.58
N LYS A 157 5.28 4.30 2.53
CA LYS A 157 6.73 4.52 2.63
C LYS A 157 7.25 5.28 1.41
N ASP A 158 8.16 6.21 1.66
CA ASP A 158 8.76 7.04 0.61
C ASP A 158 9.63 6.26 -0.36
N SER A 159 10.14 5.12 0.06
CA SER A 159 10.91 4.21 -0.77
C SER A 159 10.56 2.78 -0.40
N VAL A 160 10.40 1.95 -1.42
CA VAL A 160 10.26 0.50 -1.29
C VAL A 160 11.39 -0.13 -2.08
N CYS A 161 12.11 -1.05 -1.46
CA CYS A 161 13.17 -1.80 -2.11
C CYS A 161 12.82 -3.28 -2.15
N ASP A 162 13.63 -4.04 -2.86
CA ASP A 162 13.63 -5.50 -2.80
C ASP A 162 14.46 -6.02 -1.61
N LYS A 163 14.48 -7.36 -1.44
CA LYS A 163 15.23 -8.01 -0.36
C LYS A 163 16.72 -7.66 -0.40
N ASP A 164 17.25 -7.58 -1.62
CA ASP A 164 18.67 -7.39 -1.86
C ASP A 164 19.05 -5.89 -1.97
N GLY A 165 18.07 -4.98 -1.94
CA GLY A 165 18.26 -3.54 -2.14
C GLY A 165 18.61 -3.13 -3.58
N CYS A 166 18.66 -4.06 -4.53
CA CYS A 166 19.00 -3.87 -5.94
C CYS A 166 17.97 -3.02 -6.71
N VAL A 167 16.69 -3.10 -6.36
CA VAL A 167 15.64 -2.29 -7.01
C VAL A 167 14.96 -1.44 -5.97
N THR A 168 15.13 -0.12 -6.08
CA THR A 168 14.45 0.86 -5.23
C THR A 168 13.44 1.66 -6.05
N LEU A 169 12.19 1.65 -5.60
CA LEU A 169 11.13 2.52 -6.11
C LEU A 169 10.84 3.63 -5.10
N LYS A 170 10.82 4.88 -5.56
CA LYS A 170 10.48 6.06 -4.76
C LYS A 170 9.04 6.47 -4.97
N LEU A 171 8.38 6.83 -3.89
CA LEU A 171 7.04 7.40 -3.91
C LEU A 171 7.07 8.82 -4.50
N SER A 172 6.19 9.07 -5.45
CA SER A 172 6.02 10.33 -6.16
C SER A 172 4.54 10.74 -6.16
N GLN A 173 4.28 12.02 -5.89
CA GLN A 173 2.93 12.60 -5.92
C GLN A 173 2.28 12.51 -7.30
N LYS A 174 3.10 12.46 -8.35
CA LYS A 174 2.64 12.51 -9.73
C LYS A 174 3.05 11.24 -10.45
N VAL A 175 2.40 11.00 -11.58
CA VAL A 175 2.71 9.92 -12.51
C VAL A 175 3.47 10.52 -13.70
N PRO A 176 4.83 10.59 -13.65
CA PRO A 176 5.61 11.34 -14.64
C PRO A 176 5.55 10.69 -16.04
N ARG A 177 5.28 9.39 -16.11
CA ARG A 177 5.23 8.60 -17.35
C ARG A 177 4.01 7.69 -17.34
N LYS A 178 3.71 7.04 -18.46
CA LYS A 178 2.62 6.06 -18.50
C LYS A 178 2.95 4.91 -17.55
N CYS A 179 2.00 4.54 -16.68
CA CYS A 179 2.14 3.38 -15.80
C CYS A 179 2.43 2.13 -16.64
N LEU A 180 3.37 1.30 -16.21
CA LEU A 180 3.74 0.11 -16.98
C LEU A 180 2.65 -0.98 -17.00
N LYS A 181 1.78 -1.02 -15.99
CA LYS A 181 0.64 -1.96 -15.94
C LYS A 181 -0.49 -1.53 -16.89
N TYR A 182 -1.05 -0.34 -16.71
CA TYR A 182 -2.23 0.13 -17.46
C TYR A 182 -1.92 1.03 -18.66
N LYS A 183 -0.65 1.35 -18.91
CA LYS A 183 -0.20 2.26 -19.98
C LYS A 183 -0.86 3.65 -19.96
N SER A 184 -1.33 4.07 -18.78
CA SER A 184 -2.03 5.34 -18.54
C SER A 184 -1.28 6.21 -17.53
N ARG A 185 -1.41 7.54 -17.63
CA ARG A 185 -0.94 8.47 -16.58
C ARG A 185 -1.96 8.64 -15.45
N ASN A 186 -3.25 8.44 -15.72
CA ASN A 186 -4.30 8.53 -14.70
C ASN A 186 -4.50 7.17 -14.04
N VAL A 187 -4.80 7.17 -12.74
CA VAL A 187 -5.07 5.93 -12.00
C VAL A 187 -6.44 5.37 -12.37
N VAL A 188 -7.52 6.11 -12.06
CA VAL A 188 -8.93 5.84 -12.44
C VAL A 188 -9.68 7.19 -12.47
N ASN A 189 -10.72 7.33 -13.31
CA ASN A 189 -11.67 8.46 -13.31
C ASN A 189 -11.06 9.87 -13.24
N LYS A 190 -10.03 10.15 -14.07
CA LYS A 190 -9.28 11.43 -14.13
C LYS A 190 -8.48 11.80 -12.87
N VAL A 191 -8.49 10.97 -11.81
CA VAL A 191 -7.61 11.16 -10.65
C VAL A 191 -6.17 10.90 -11.09
N LYS A 192 -5.30 11.90 -10.90
CA LYS A 192 -3.88 11.79 -11.25
C LYS A 192 -3.18 10.76 -10.38
N GLY A 193 -3.48 10.74 -9.07
CA GLY A 193 -2.96 9.79 -8.10
C GLY A 193 -1.44 9.81 -7.96
N TRP A 194 -0.94 8.98 -7.03
CA TRP A 194 0.48 8.82 -6.75
C TRP A 194 1.07 7.62 -7.50
N SER A 195 2.39 7.63 -7.64
CA SER A 195 3.12 6.54 -8.27
C SER A 195 4.39 6.16 -7.52
N TYR A 196 4.85 4.94 -7.76
CA TYR A 196 6.19 4.49 -7.47
C TYR A 196 7.04 4.56 -8.74
N VAL A 197 8.22 5.18 -8.65
CA VAL A 197 9.14 5.37 -9.77
C VAL A 197 10.51 4.77 -9.46
N SER A 198 11.13 4.10 -10.43
CA SER A 198 12.48 3.55 -10.27
C SER A 198 13.53 4.66 -10.12
N CYS A 199 14.51 4.42 -9.26
CA CYS A 199 15.64 5.32 -9.04
C CYS A 199 16.75 5.17 -10.08
N ASN A 200 16.79 4.06 -10.82
CA ASN A 200 17.92 3.75 -11.70
C ASN A 200 17.75 4.47 -13.05
N GLU A 201 18.81 5.16 -13.48
CA GLU A 201 18.83 6.04 -14.66
C GLU A 201 18.47 5.32 -15.97
N ASP A 202 18.81 4.03 -16.08
CA ASP A 202 18.62 3.23 -17.30
C ASP A 202 17.23 2.60 -17.44
N ASN A 203 16.42 2.57 -16.37
CA ASN A 203 15.14 1.85 -16.37
C ASN A 203 14.07 2.64 -15.62
N ASN A 204 13.52 3.64 -16.31
CA ASN A 204 12.54 4.59 -15.80
C ASN A 204 11.13 3.97 -15.69
N SER A 205 11.00 2.98 -14.81
CA SER A 205 9.72 2.32 -14.54
C SER A 205 8.83 3.17 -13.65
N CYS A 206 7.53 3.19 -13.95
CA CYS A 206 6.53 3.96 -13.22
C CYS A 206 5.27 3.11 -13.03
N TYR A 207 4.77 3.05 -11.80
CA TYR A 207 3.59 2.28 -11.41
C TYR A 207 2.67 3.13 -10.55
N HIS A 208 1.38 3.17 -10.83
CA HIS A 208 0.44 3.75 -9.86
C HIS A 208 0.49 2.97 -8.55
N VAL A 209 0.27 3.64 -7.42
CA VAL A 209 0.20 2.98 -6.10
C VAL A 209 -0.80 1.82 -6.10
N SER A 210 -1.99 2.03 -6.68
CA SER A 210 -3.02 0.99 -6.81
C SER A 210 -2.56 -0.19 -7.67
N CYS A 211 -1.86 0.08 -8.78
CA CYS A 211 -1.34 -0.94 -9.68
C CYS A 211 -0.30 -1.83 -9.00
N VAL A 212 0.56 -1.24 -8.16
CA VAL A 212 1.49 -2.02 -7.33
C VAL A 212 0.69 -2.97 -6.43
N LYS A 213 -0.32 -2.49 -5.71
CA LYS A 213 -1.18 -3.34 -4.85
C LYS A 213 -1.80 -4.51 -5.60
N GLU A 214 -2.30 -4.28 -6.80
CA GLU A 214 -2.88 -5.35 -7.62
C GLU A 214 -1.83 -6.35 -8.14
N LEU A 215 -0.66 -5.88 -8.57
CA LEU A 215 0.44 -6.77 -8.97
C LEU A 215 0.83 -7.68 -7.80
N ILE A 216 0.80 -7.18 -6.56
CA ILE A 216 1.04 -8.00 -5.37
C ILE A 216 0.02 -9.12 -5.26
N LEU A 217 -1.26 -8.75 -5.31
CA LEU A 217 -2.34 -9.70 -5.20
C LEU A 217 -2.29 -10.77 -6.31
N GLU A 218 -2.06 -10.35 -7.55
CA GLU A 218 -1.98 -11.25 -8.70
C GLU A 218 -0.84 -12.26 -8.56
N ASN A 219 0.32 -11.84 -8.08
CA ASN A 219 1.44 -12.75 -7.90
C ASN A 219 1.26 -13.66 -6.70
N TRP A 220 0.71 -13.16 -5.59
CA TRP A 220 0.32 -14.01 -4.45
C TRP A 220 -0.63 -15.15 -4.87
N LYS A 221 -1.58 -14.84 -5.77
CA LYS A 221 -2.52 -15.83 -6.32
C LYS A 221 -1.86 -16.90 -7.17
N ARG A 222 -0.70 -16.63 -7.77
CA ARG A 222 -0.01 -17.51 -8.72
C ARG A 222 0.98 -18.48 -8.06
N GLY A 223 1.37 -18.24 -6.82
CA GLY A 223 2.48 -18.93 -6.16
C GLY A 223 3.81 -18.37 -6.63
#